data_AF-A0A7X0J4Q2-F1
#
_entry.id   AF-A0A7X0J4Q2-F1
#
_cell.length_a   1.000
_cell.length_b   1.000
_cell.length_c   1.000
_cell.angle_alpha   90.00
_cell.angle_beta   90.00
_cell.angle_gamma   90.00
#
_symmetry.space_group_name_H-M   'P 1'
#
loop_
_entity.id
_entity.type
_entity.pdbx_description
1 polymer ?
#
loop_
_entity_poly.entity_id
_entity_poly.type
_entity_poly.pdbx_seq_one_letter_code
_entity_poly.pdbx_strand_id
1 'polypeptide(L)'
;MAQQNIHVWTGISNKTEEQFYKYFDQDKFLKDNHRFSTDESPEKDGPDLKLRCQFCKDLGLPSAYNEDWITMHFSRKKINVQLAIEELPVWDDQLEVDIYKACVAKGISTVNAIFSYADDTLTIDAPLKSYNDLMYVGCFVSQF
;
A
#
# COMPACT_ATOMS: atom_id res chain seq x y z
N MET A 1 13.44 -20.74 6.75
CA MET A 1 12.20 -20.43 6.01
C MET A 1 12.14 -18.92 5.94
N ALA A 2 11.97 -18.35 4.75
CA ALA A 2 11.84 -16.91 4.63
C ALA A 2 10.44 -16.53 5.15
N GLN A 3 10.35 -15.41 5.84
CA GLN A 3 9.08 -14.85 6.31
C GLN A 3 8.96 -13.47 5.67
N GLN A 4 7.74 -13.08 5.34
CA GLN A 4 7.46 -11.76 4.80
C GLN A 4 6.26 -11.13 5.49
N ASN A 5 6.43 -9.89 5.93
CA ASN A 5 5.38 -9.07 6.52
C ASN A 5 4.55 -8.43 5.41
N ILE A 6 3.27 -8.74 5.38
CA ILE A 6 2.30 -8.21 4.45
C ILE A 6 1.37 -7.26 5.20
N HIS A 7 1.44 -5.99 4.86
CA HIS A 7 0.55 -4.96 5.38
C HIS A 7 -0.68 -4.85 4.47
N VAL A 8 -1.88 -4.83 5.04
CA VAL A 8 -3.13 -4.82 4.26
C VAL A 8 -3.98 -3.60 4.60
N TRP A 9 -4.55 -2.98 3.56
CA TRP A 9 -5.53 -1.91 3.66
C TRP A 9 -6.74 -2.23 2.79
N THR A 10 -7.93 -1.92 3.27
CA THR A 10 -9.15 -2.11 2.47
C THR A 10 -10.26 -1.15 2.90
N GLY A 11 -11.28 -1.01 2.06
CA GLY A 11 -12.41 -0.16 2.34
C GLY A 11 -13.23 0.19 1.11
N ILE A 12 -13.98 1.28 1.24
CA ILE A 12 -14.79 1.83 0.16
C ILE A 12 -14.24 3.21 -0.20
N SER A 13 -13.76 3.35 -1.43
CA SER A 13 -13.45 4.66 -2.00
C SER A 13 -14.51 5.06 -3.03
N ASN A 14 -14.95 6.31 -2.95
CA ASN A 14 -15.89 6.90 -3.92
C ASN A 14 -15.16 7.65 -5.04
N LYS A 15 -13.83 7.53 -5.12
CA LYS A 15 -13.00 8.16 -6.13
C LYS A 15 -13.18 7.50 -7.50
N THR A 16 -12.78 8.20 -8.55
CA THR A 16 -12.52 7.54 -9.84
C THR A 16 -11.27 6.68 -9.73
N GLU A 17 -11.10 5.75 -10.68
CA GLU A 17 -9.91 4.91 -10.78
C GLU A 17 -8.62 5.75 -10.90
N GLU A 18 -8.63 6.78 -11.75
CA GLU A 18 -7.51 7.71 -11.89
C GLU A 18 -7.18 8.42 -10.57
N GLN A 19 -8.20 8.95 -9.87
CA GLN A 19 -8.01 9.61 -8.57
C GLN A 19 -7.50 8.63 -7.50
N PHE A 20 -7.95 7.39 -7.53
CA PHE A 20 -7.52 6.35 -6.61
C PHE A 20 -6.03 6.04 -6.81
N TYR A 21 -5.60 5.74 -8.04
CA TYR A 21 -4.21 5.40 -8.34
C TYR A 21 -3.25 6.59 -8.24
N LYS A 22 -3.73 7.83 -8.43
CA LYS A 22 -2.91 9.03 -8.26
C LYS A 22 -2.28 9.16 -6.86
N TYR A 23 -2.90 8.56 -5.85
CA TYR A 23 -2.36 8.51 -4.49
C TYR A 23 -1.02 7.78 -4.38
N PHE A 24 -0.80 6.78 -5.25
CA PHE A 24 0.38 5.92 -5.30
C PHE A 24 1.44 6.39 -6.31
N ASP A 25 1.12 7.35 -7.18
CA ASP A 25 1.99 7.83 -8.26
C ASP A 25 3.33 8.40 -7.77
N GLN A 26 4.44 7.71 -8.11
CA GLN A 26 5.81 8.04 -7.71
C GLN A 26 6.60 8.81 -8.78
N ASP A 27 6.01 9.08 -9.96
CA ASP A 27 6.70 9.63 -11.13
C ASP A 27 7.52 10.87 -10.82
N LYS A 28 6.92 11.80 -10.05
CA LYS A 28 7.55 13.08 -9.74
C LYS A 28 8.82 12.90 -8.92
N PHE A 29 8.77 12.03 -7.92
CA PHE A 29 9.91 11.75 -7.06
C PHE A 29 11.00 10.98 -7.80
N LEU A 30 10.63 9.96 -8.59
CA LEU A 30 11.59 9.18 -9.37
C LEU A 30 12.30 10.04 -10.41
N LYS A 31 11.56 10.86 -11.16
CA LYS A 31 12.14 11.79 -12.15
C LYS A 31 13.10 12.78 -11.51
N ASP A 32 12.79 13.30 -10.32
CA ASP A 32 13.69 14.18 -9.57
C ASP A 32 14.94 13.43 -9.11
N ASN A 33 14.78 12.26 -8.49
CA ASN A 33 15.87 11.44 -7.98
C ASN A 33 16.84 10.97 -9.09
N HIS A 34 16.34 10.67 -10.30
CA HIS A 34 17.19 10.32 -11.44
C HIS A 34 18.08 11.48 -11.92
N ARG A 35 17.67 12.75 -11.72
CA ARG A 35 18.53 13.91 -12.05
C ARG A 35 19.78 13.97 -11.16
N PHE A 36 19.74 13.34 -9.99
CA PHE A 36 20.91 13.21 -9.10
C PHE A 36 21.83 12.05 -9.45
N SER A 37 21.41 11.13 -10.33
CA SER A 37 22.18 9.93 -10.69
C SER A 37 23.03 10.09 -11.96
N THR A 38 22.94 11.22 -12.66
CA THR A 38 23.77 11.53 -13.84
C THR A 38 25.05 12.25 -13.42
N ASP A 39 26.18 11.94 -14.06
CA ASP A 39 27.55 12.48 -13.80
C ASP A 39 27.68 14.02 -13.88
N GLU A 40 26.59 14.73 -14.16
CA GLU A 40 26.51 16.19 -14.09
C GLU A 40 26.31 16.61 -12.63
N SER A 41 27.43 16.80 -11.92
CA SER A 41 27.56 17.28 -10.54
C SER A 41 26.31 18.00 -9.99
N PRO A 42 25.56 17.41 -9.05
CA PRO A 42 24.41 18.09 -8.49
C PRO A 42 24.82 19.05 -7.38
N GLU A 43 24.29 20.26 -7.46
CA GLU A 43 24.28 21.23 -6.38
C GLU A 43 23.55 20.64 -5.14
N LYS A 44 24.33 20.04 -4.25
CA LYS A 44 24.22 19.93 -2.77
C LYS A 44 22.92 19.61 -2.01
N ASP A 45 21.73 19.53 -2.57
CA ASP A 45 20.53 19.12 -1.81
C ASP A 45 20.02 17.76 -2.34
N GLY A 46 19.78 16.79 -1.46
CA GLY A 46 19.23 15.47 -1.86
C GLY A 46 17.84 15.56 -2.51
N PRO A 47 17.22 14.43 -2.91
CA PRO A 47 15.93 14.44 -3.60
C PRO A 47 14.85 15.17 -2.80
N ASP A 48 13.98 15.94 -3.46
CA ASP A 48 12.92 16.69 -2.78
C ASP A 48 11.86 15.73 -2.23
N LEU A 49 11.93 15.46 -0.92
CA LEU A 49 11.01 14.58 -0.21
C LEU A 49 9.54 15.03 -0.30
N LYS A 50 9.25 16.29 -0.69
CA LYS A 50 7.88 16.77 -0.96
C LYS A 50 7.30 16.18 -2.25
N LEU A 51 8.13 15.67 -3.16
CA LEU A 51 7.69 15.07 -4.42
C LEU A 51 7.25 13.62 -4.29
N ARG A 52 7.50 12.96 -3.14
CA ARG A 52 7.00 11.61 -2.84
C ARG A 52 5.49 11.51 -3.04
N CYS A 53 5.02 10.34 -3.45
CA CYS A 53 3.59 10.05 -3.55
C CYS A 53 2.91 10.18 -2.18
N GLN A 54 1.58 10.31 -2.16
CA GLN A 54 0.87 10.52 -0.90
C GLN A 54 0.91 9.27 -0.01
N PHE A 55 0.92 8.07 -0.60
CA PHE A 55 1.14 6.83 0.14
C PHE A 55 2.45 6.83 0.94
N CYS A 56 3.59 7.14 0.30
CA CYS A 56 4.89 7.26 0.98
C CYS A 56 4.88 8.31 2.09
N LYS A 57 4.16 9.43 1.89
CA LYS A 57 4.05 10.50 2.89
C LYS A 57 3.26 10.02 4.11
N ASP A 58 2.13 9.36 3.89
CA ASP A 58 1.25 8.87 4.95
C ASP A 58 1.90 7.74 5.77
N LEU A 59 2.80 6.96 5.16
CA LEU A 59 3.62 5.96 5.84
C LEU A 59 4.94 6.51 6.41
N GLY A 60 5.30 7.76 6.11
CA GLY A 60 6.57 8.34 6.56
C GLY A 60 7.82 7.73 5.89
N LEU A 61 7.69 7.05 4.75
CA LEU A 61 8.81 6.37 4.07
C LEU A 61 9.86 7.37 3.58
N PRO A 62 11.16 7.18 3.84
CA PRO A 62 12.18 8.16 3.45
C PRO A 62 12.38 8.29 1.93
N SER A 63 11.87 7.34 1.14
CA SER A 63 12.01 7.26 -0.31
C SER A 63 10.72 6.81 -0.99
N ALA A 64 10.79 6.61 -2.31
CA ALA A 64 9.83 5.83 -3.07
C ALA A 64 9.65 4.43 -2.44
N TYR A 65 8.41 3.92 -2.46
CA TYR A 65 8.12 2.53 -2.12
C TYR A 65 8.50 1.62 -3.29
N ASN A 66 8.76 0.34 -3.02
CA ASN A 66 9.05 -0.62 -4.08
C ASN A 66 7.75 -1.07 -4.77
N GLU A 67 7.60 -0.76 -6.05
CA GLU A 67 6.40 -1.10 -6.84
C GLU A 67 6.21 -2.61 -7.01
N ASP A 68 7.28 -3.39 -6.97
CA ASP A 68 7.21 -4.84 -7.03
C ASP A 68 6.64 -5.47 -5.74
N TRP A 69 6.55 -4.70 -4.65
CA TRP A 69 6.09 -5.17 -3.34
C TRP A 69 4.67 -4.71 -3.00
N ILE A 70 4.01 -3.94 -3.88
CA ILE A 70 2.63 -3.51 -3.68
C ILE A 70 1.71 -4.27 -4.64
N THR A 71 0.54 -4.69 -4.17
CA THR A 71 -0.55 -5.15 -5.03
C THR A 71 -1.80 -4.39 -4.69
N MET A 72 -2.47 -3.82 -5.69
CA MET A 72 -3.66 -2.99 -5.53
C MET A 72 -4.78 -3.53 -6.40
N HIS A 73 -5.97 -3.64 -5.84
CA HIS A 73 -7.20 -3.89 -6.57
C HIS A 73 -8.20 -2.78 -6.26
N PHE A 74 -8.78 -2.18 -7.30
CA PHE A 74 -9.84 -1.18 -7.19
C PHE A 74 -10.93 -1.46 -8.23
N SER A 75 -12.19 -1.34 -7.82
CA SER A 75 -13.36 -1.53 -8.68
C SER A 75 -14.44 -0.49 -8.39
N ARG A 76 -15.25 -0.19 -9.40
CA ARG A 76 -16.46 0.63 -9.21
C ARG A 76 -17.56 -0.13 -8.48
N LYS A 77 -17.54 -1.46 -8.53
CA LYS A 77 -18.53 -2.31 -7.87
C LYS A 77 -18.03 -2.67 -6.49
N LYS A 78 -18.93 -2.58 -5.51
CA LYS A 78 -18.69 -3.10 -4.17
C LYS A 78 -18.86 -4.61 -4.19
N ILE A 79 -17.89 -5.32 -3.61
CA ILE A 79 -17.83 -6.77 -3.51
C ILE A 79 -17.70 -7.20 -2.05
N ASN A 80 -17.89 -8.48 -1.79
CA ASN A 80 -17.60 -9.07 -0.48
C ASN A 80 -16.08 -8.95 -0.21
N VAL A 81 -15.71 -8.66 1.03
CA VAL A 81 -14.29 -8.53 1.41
C VAL A 81 -13.50 -9.83 1.15
N GLN A 82 -14.12 -11.01 1.25
CA GLN A 82 -13.48 -12.28 0.90
C GLN A 82 -13.00 -12.29 -0.55
N LEU A 83 -13.86 -11.90 -1.50
CA LEU A 83 -13.51 -11.83 -2.92
C LEU A 83 -12.41 -10.81 -3.21
N ALA A 84 -12.32 -9.75 -2.40
CA ALA A 84 -11.24 -8.78 -2.54
C ALA A 84 -9.90 -9.35 -2.03
N ILE A 85 -9.91 -10.15 -0.96
CA ILE A 85 -8.71 -10.79 -0.42
C ILE A 85 -8.09 -11.76 -1.45
N GLU A 86 -8.92 -12.47 -2.22
CA GLU A 86 -8.49 -13.37 -3.31
C GLU A 86 -7.71 -12.67 -4.43
N GLU A 87 -7.77 -11.34 -4.53
CA GLU A 87 -7.01 -10.53 -5.50
C GLU A 87 -5.59 -10.21 -5.02
N LEU A 88 -5.27 -10.49 -3.75
CA LEU A 88 -3.93 -10.28 -3.19
C LEU A 88 -3.03 -11.47 -3.51
N PRO A 89 -1.70 -11.28 -3.59
CA PRO A 89 -0.75 -12.37 -3.80
C PRO A 89 -0.49 -13.14 -2.50
N VAL A 90 -1.56 -13.59 -1.86
CA VAL A 90 -1.55 -14.40 -0.63
C VAL A 90 -1.83 -15.85 -1.04
N TRP A 91 -0.88 -16.76 -0.77
CA TRP A 91 -0.99 -18.18 -1.15
C TRP A 91 -1.11 -19.12 0.05
N ASP A 92 -1.47 -18.57 1.21
CA ASP A 92 -1.67 -19.28 2.47
C ASP A 92 -3.12 -19.11 2.93
N ASP A 93 -3.89 -20.20 2.90
CA ASP A 93 -5.31 -20.22 3.29
C ASP A 93 -5.51 -19.69 4.73
N GLN A 94 -4.57 -19.97 5.64
CA GLN A 94 -4.67 -19.50 7.03
C GLN A 94 -4.48 -17.97 7.10
N LEU A 95 -3.60 -17.44 6.26
CA LEU A 95 -3.35 -16.02 6.15
C LEU A 95 -4.57 -15.27 5.61
N GLU A 96 -5.23 -15.80 4.58
CA GLU A 96 -6.50 -15.24 4.06
C GLU A 96 -7.57 -15.20 5.15
N VAL A 97 -7.72 -16.28 5.91
CA VAL A 97 -8.68 -16.38 7.03
C VAL A 97 -8.40 -15.31 8.09
N ASP A 98 -7.13 -15.06 8.41
CA ASP A 98 -6.77 -14.08 9.43
C ASP A 98 -6.96 -12.64 8.95
N ILE A 99 -6.68 -12.35 7.68
CA ILE A 99 -7.02 -11.06 7.05
C ILE A 99 -8.54 -10.86 7.07
N TYR A 100 -9.33 -11.86 6.70
CA TYR A 100 -10.79 -11.80 6.71
C TYR A 100 -11.33 -11.51 8.11
N LYS A 101 -10.87 -12.23 9.14
CA LYS A 101 -11.27 -12.00 10.54
C LYS A 101 -10.94 -10.58 10.99
N ALA A 102 -9.77 -10.06 10.63
CA ALA A 102 -9.36 -8.70 10.97
C ALA A 102 -10.26 -7.64 10.30
N CYS A 103 -10.64 -7.86 9.04
CA CYS A 103 -11.62 -7.02 8.34
C CYS A 103 -12.99 -7.02 9.06
N VAL A 104 -13.53 -8.19 9.38
CA VAL A 104 -14.82 -8.34 10.05
C VAL A 104 -14.81 -7.70 11.44
N ALA A 105 -13.73 -7.87 12.21
CA ALA A 105 -13.56 -7.24 13.52
C ALA A 105 -13.60 -5.70 13.46
N LYS A 106 -13.23 -5.12 12.31
CA LYS A 106 -13.32 -3.68 12.02
C LYS A 106 -14.66 -3.26 11.40
N GLY A 107 -15.62 -4.18 11.27
CA GLY A 107 -16.92 -3.93 10.64
C GLY A 107 -16.87 -3.85 9.11
N ILE A 108 -15.82 -4.40 8.49
CA ILE A 108 -15.62 -4.37 7.04
C ILE A 108 -16.06 -5.71 6.44
N SER A 109 -17.22 -5.72 5.79
CA SER A 109 -17.75 -6.89 5.06
C SER A 109 -17.83 -6.66 3.55
N THR A 110 -17.86 -5.39 3.14
CA THR A 110 -18.12 -4.97 1.75
C THR A 110 -17.15 -3.87 1.39
N VAL A 111 -16.42 -4.05 0.30
CA VAL A 111 -15.30 -3.19 -0.13
C VAL A 111 -15.32 -2.99 -1.64
N ASN A 112 -14.65 -1.97 -2.14
CA ASN A 112 -14.38 -1.84 -3.57
C ASN A 112 -12.89 -1.59 -3.86
N ALA A 113 -12.06 -1.59 -2.83
CA ALA A 113 -10.63 -1.41 -2.96
C ALA A 113 -9.92 -2.16 -1.84
N ILE A 114 -8.81 -2.79 -2.20
CA ILE A 114 -7.90 -3.46 -1.28
C ILE A 114 -6.49 -3.32 -1.84
N PHE A 115 -5.51 -3.18 -0.96
CA PHE A 115 -4.13 -3.32 -1.37
C PHE A 115 -3.30 -3.94 -0.26
N SER A 116 -2.21 -4.58 -0.69
CA SER A 116 -1.17 -5.09 0.18
C SER A 116 0.17 -4.45 -0.15
N TYR A 117 1.03 -4.30 0.86
CA TYR A 117 2.42 -3.90 0.69
C TYR A 117 3.31 -4.79 1.54
N ALA A 118 4.27 -5.45 0.91
CA ALA A 118 5.16 -6.39 1.56
C ALA A 118 6.47 -5.70 1.96
N ASP A 119 6.73 -5.58 3.25
CA ASP A 119 7.91 -4.90 3.78
C ASP A 119 8.19 -5.33 5.23
N ASP A 120 9.28 -6.08 5.43
CA ASP A 120 9.66 -6.62 6.73
C ASP A 120 10.13 -5.55 7.73
N THR A 121 10.45 -4.36 7.22
CA THR A 121 10.96 -3.24 8.02
C THR A 121 9.89 -2.21 8.36
N LEU A 122 8.75 -2.24 7.65
CA LEU A 122 7.65 -1.31 7.88
C LEU A 122 6.96 -1.61 9.21
N THR A 123 6.87 -0.60 10.07
CA THR A 123 6.13 -0.67 11.33
C THR A 123 5.06 0.42 11.35
N ILE A 124 3.83 0.07 11.73
CA ILE A 124 2.69 0.99 11.79
C ILE A 124 2.06 0.90 13.19
N ASP A 125 2.63 1.63 14.15
CA ASP A 125 2.16 1.63 15.54
C ASP A 125 0.88 2.46 15.73
N ALA A 126 0.78 3.58 15.01
CA ALA A 126 -0.32 4.53 15.10
C ALA A 126 -0.89 4.79 13.70
N PRO A 127 -1.73 3.87 13.16
CA PRO A 127 -2.28 4.02 11.83
C PRO A 127 -3.14 5.29 11.73
N LEU A 128 -3.03 5.97 10.59
CA LEU A 128 -3.92 7.07 10.26
C LEU A 128 -5.36 6.58 10.18
N LYS A 129 -6.30 7.51 10.36
CA LYS A 129 -7.74 7.22 10.20
C LYS A 129 -8.07 6.64 8.82
N SER A 130 -7.34 7.05 7.79
CA SER A 130 -7.59 6.70 6.40
C SER A 130 -6.32 6.84 5.56
N TYR A 131 -6.14 5.90 4.64
CA TYR A 131 -5.14 5.88 3.58
C TYR A 131 -5.90 5.79 2.27
N ASN A 132 -6.13 6.94 1.62
CA ASN A 132 -6.93 7.00 0.38
C ASN A 132 -8.37 6.44 0.50
N ASP A 133 -9.07 6.73 1.60
CA ASP A 133 -10.37 6.17 2.01
C ASP A 133 -10.33 4.73 2.55
N LEU A 134 -9.15 4.11 2.59
CA LEU A 134 -8.98 2.75 3.06
C LEU A 134 -8.46 2.73 4.51
N MET A 135 -8.93 1.74 5.26
CA MET A 135 -8.49 1.52 6.63
C MET A 135 -7.31 0.55 6.63
N TYR A 136 -6.30 0.83 7.46
CA TYR A 136 -5.27 -0.16 7.76
C TYR A 136 -5.87 -1.34 8.54
N VAL A 137 -5.78 -2.54 7.97
CA VAL A 137 -6.32 -3.77 8.54
C VAL A 137 -5.33 -4.36 9.54
N GLY A 138 -4.08 -4.53 9.11
CA GLY A 138 -3.04 -5.12 9.95
C GLY A 138 -1.79 -5.53 9.16
N CYS A 139 -0.83 -6.07 9.89
CA CYS A 139 0.37 -6.71 9.35
C CYS A 139 0.24 -8.21 9.62
N PHE A 140 0.51 -9.02 8.60
CA PHE A 140 0.37 -10.47 8.66
C PHE A 140 1.62 -11.13 8.09
N VAL A 141 2.03 -12.26 8.67
CA VAL A 141 3.27 -12.95 8.29
C VAL A 141 2.94 -14.06 7.31
N SER A 142 3.48 -13.95 6.09
CA SER A 142 3.46 -15.01 5.08
C SER A 142 4.68 -15.90 5.20
N GLN A 143 4.49 -17.21 5.01
CA GLN A 143 5.55 -18.22 5.00
C GLN A 143 5.66 -18.84 3.60
N PHE A 144 6.88 -18.94 3.08
CA PHE A 144 7.18 -19.60 1.81
C PHE A 144 8.53 -20.32 1.82
#